data_AF-A0A9D6PIN6-F1
#
_entry.id   AF-A0A9D6PIN6-F1
#
_cell.length_a   1.000
_cell.length_b   1.000
_cell.length_c   1.000
_cell.angle_alpha   90.00
_cell.angle_beta   90.00
_cell.angle_gamma   90.00
#
_symmetry.space_group_name_H-M   'P 1'
#
loop_
_entity.id
_entity.type
_entity.pdbx_description
1 polymer ?
#
loop_
_entity_poly.entity_id
_entity_poly.type
_entity_poly.pdbx_seq_one_letter_code
_entity_poly.pdbx_strand_id
1 'polypeptide(L)'
;MKQILKFLVVIIFFVLIGVFVPILLIDDNLDSFKGEDKRYAIYALNHTRWAHDDSVEQFLTMRLRVQEIRKISNNPRQCGYDPGREGDSGKIYGDYRAILRGYTFFGIPLYTYTISCTNSSRYN
;
A
#
# COMPACT_ATOMS: atom_id res chain seq x y z
N MET A 1 38.94 9.93 23.66
CA MET A 1 37.56 10.50 23.62
C MET A 1 37.17 11.12 22.28
N LYS A 2 37.91 12.09 21.71
CA LYS A 2 37.52 12.76 20.43
C LYS A 2 37.32 11.82 19.23
N GLN A 3 38.11 10.74 19.10
CA GLN A 3 37.96 9.80 17.99
C GLN A 3 36.73 8.87 18.14
N ILE A 4 36.41 8.45 19.36
CA ILE A 4 35.22 7.64 19.66
C ILE A 4 33.95 8.43 19.33
N LEU A 5 33.92 9.73 19.67
CA LEU A 5 32.80 10.61 19.33
C LEU A 5 32.61 10.73 17.81
N LYS A 6 33.69 10.88 17.04
CA LYS A 6 33.62 10.92 15.57
C LYS A 6 33.04 9.62 14.98
N PHE A 7 33.50 8.47 15.48
CA PHE A 7 32.97 7.18 15.06
C PHE A 7 31.48 7.03 15.37
N LEU A 8 31.06 7.43 16.57
CA LEU A 8 29.65 7.42 16.96
C LEU A 8 28.79 8.29 16.04
N VAL A 9 29.23 9.50 15.70
CA VAL A 9 28.50 10.39 14.78
C VAL A 9 28.35 9.76 13.39
N VAL A 10 29.40 9.11 12.88
CA VAL A 10 29.35 8.43 11.58
C VAL A 10 28.37 7.26 11.61
N ILE A 11 28.40 6.43 12.67
CA ILE A 11 27.47 5.31 12.83
C ILE A 11 26.03 5.81 12.90
N ILE A 12 25.76 6.83 13.71
CA ILE A 12 24.42 7.42 13.83
C ILE A 12 23.97 7.96 12.47
N PHE A 13 24.85 8.64 11.73
CA PHE A 13 24.53 9.16 10.41
C PHE A 13 24.16 8.05 9.42
N PHE A 14 24.89 6.94 9.39
CA PHE A 14 24.55 5.79 8.55
C PHE A 14 23.24 5.13 8.97
N VAL A 15 22.97 5.02 10.28
CA VAL A 15 21.69 4.52 10.78
C VAL A 15 20.56 5.44 10.33
N LEU A 16 20.70 6.75 10.47
CA LEU A 16 19.71 7.72 10.01
C LEU A 16 19.47 7.62 8.50
N ILE A 17 20.53 7.53 7.69
CA ILE A 17 20.37 7.35 6.24
C ILE A 17 19.63 6.05 5.91
N GLY A 18 20.06 4.93 6.50
CA GLY A 18 19.46 3.62 6.26
C GLY A 18 17.99 3.54 6.70
N VAL A 19 17.57 4.45 7.56
CA VAL A 19 16.21 4.60 8.05
C VAL A 19 15.39 5.56 7.17
N PHE A 20 15.89 6.76 6.91
CA PHE A 20 15.13 7.81 6.24
C PHE A 20 15.06 7.61 4.73
N VAL A 21 16.11 7.08 4.10
CA VAL A 21 16.15 6.90 2.63
C VAL A 21 15.10 5.91 2.13
N PRO A 22 14.93 4.70 2.71
CA PRO A 22 13.92 3.77 2.23
C PRO A 22 12.50 4.31 2.38
N ILE A 23 12.22 5.05 3.46
CA ILE A 23 10.91 5.69 3.69
C ILE A 23 10.58 6.70 2.59
N LEU A 24 11.57 7.45 2.11
CA LEU A 24 11.39 8.42 1.03
C LEU A 24 11.27 7.77 -0.35
N LEU A 25 11.86 6.59 -0.54
CA LEU A 25 11.85 5.89 -1.84
C LEU A 25 10.62 5.00 -2.04
N ILE A 26 9.97 4.56 -0.96
CA ILE A 26 8.78 3.71 -1.02
C ILE A 26 7.53 4.59 -0.98
N ASP A 27 7.24 5.14 -2.15
CA ASP A 27 5.95 5.75 -2.46
C ASP A 27 4.85 4.68 -2.57
N ASP A 28 3.60 5.09 -2.37
CA ASP A 28 2.42 4.24 -2.52
C ASP A 28 2.11 3.87 -3.98
N ASN A 29 2.77 4.54 -4.93
CA ASN A 29 2.70 4.35 -6.37
C ASN A 29 1.34 4.71 -6.98
N LEU A 30 0.52 5.50 -6.27
CA LEU A 30 -0.80 5.92 -6.72
C LEU A 30 -0.76 6.79 -7.98
N ASP A 31 0.33 7.53 -8.19
CA ASP A 31 0.50 8.41 -9.36
C ASP A 31 0.77 7.66 -10.66
N SER A 32 1.12 6.38 -10.58
CA SER A 32 1.22 5.51 -11.77
C SER A 32 -0.15 5.10 -12.33
N PHE A 33 -1.24 5.28 -11.57
CA PHE A 33 -2.60 4.90 -11.96
C PHE A 33 -3.44 6.14 -12.31
N LYS A 34 -4.46 5.96 -13.16
CA LYS A 34 -5.38 7.03 -13.57
C LYS A 34 -6.83 6.58 -13.48
N GLY A 35 -7.75 7.55 -13.39
CA GLY A 35 -9.19 7.31 -13.45
C GLY A 35 -9.68 6.34 -12.36
N GLU A 36 -10.42 5.31 -12.78
CA GLU A 36 -11.01 4.31 -11.87
C GLU A 36 -9.98 3.40 -11.21
N ASP A 37 -8.89 3.08 -11.91
CA ASP A 37 -7.82 2.24 -11.36
C ASP A 37 -7.13 2.93 -10.19
N LYS A 38 -6.94 4.26 -10.27
CA LYS A 38 -6.43 5.06 -9.14
C LYS A 38 -7.38 5.03 -7.94
N ARG A 39 -8.70 5.11 -8.18
CA ARG A 39 -9.71 5.01 -7.11
C ARG A 39 -9.68 3.62 -6.45
N TYR A 40 -9.56 2.56 -7.24
CA TYR A 40 -9.45 1.21 -6.71
C TYR A 40 -8.13 0.99 -5.96
N ALA A 41 -7.03 1.58 -6.41
CA ALA A 41 -5.76 1.57 -5.70
C ALA A 41 -5.85 2.24 -4.31
N ILE A 42 -6.50 3.41 -4.22
CA ILE A 42 -6.77 4.11 -2.96
C ILE A 42 -7.64 3.26 -2.03
N TYR A 43 -8.73 2.70 -2.57
CA TYR A 43 -9.61 1.79 -1.83
C TYR A 43 -8.82 0.61 -1.26
N ALA A 44 -8.01 -0.07 -2.09
CA ALA A 44 -7.25 -1.24 -1.67
C ALA A 44 -6.18 -0.91 -0.62
N LEU A 45 -5.51 0.25 -0.72
CA LEU A 45 -4.57 0.73 0.31
C LEU A 45 -5.27 0.94 1.64
N ASN A 46 -6.39 1.68 1.65
CA ASN A 46 -7.13 1.97 2.88
C ASN A 46 -7.71 0.70 3.49
N HIS A 47 -8.25 -0.19 2.66
CA HIS A 47 -8.78 -1.48 3.11
C HIS A 47 -7.69 -2.35 3.74
N THR A 48 -6.50 -2.40 3.13
CA THR A 48 -5.37 -3.15 3.69
C THR A 48 -4.88 -2.52 5.00
N ARG A 49 -4.85 -1.18 5.10
CA ARG A 49 -4.49 -0.49 6.35
C ARG A 49 -5.47 -0.81 7.48
N TRP A 50 -6.77 -0.71 7.21
CA TRP A 50 -7.80 -1.01 8.21
C TRP A 50 -7.83 -2.48 8.62
N ALA A 51 -7.61 -3.40 7.68
CA ALA A 51 -7.49 -4.82 8.00
C ALA A 51 -6.32 -5.13 8.94
N HIS A 52 -5.32 -4.25 8.95
CA HIS A 52 -4.08 -4.42 9.70
C HIS A 52 -4.04 -3.68 11.03
N ASP A 53 -4.97 -2.75 11.29
CA ASP A 53 -4.97 -1.92 12.52
C ASP A 53 -5.04 -2.74 13.81
N ASP A 54 -5.57 -3.96 13.78
CA ASP A 54 -5.64 -4.86 14.94
C ASP A 54 -4.53 -5.93 14.97
N SER A 55 -3.60 -5.90 14.02
CA SER A 55 -2.59 -6.96 13.84
C SER A 55 -1.19 -6.51 14.26
N VAL A 56 -0.38 -7.45 14.78
CA VAL A 56 1.05 -7.22 15.07
C VAL A 56 1.82 -6.84 13.78
N GLU A 57 1.30 -7.23 12.62
CA GLU A 57 1.86 -6.91 11.31
C GLU A 57 1.91 -5.40 11.03
N GLN A 58 1.07 -4.59 11.69
CA GLN A 58 1.11 -3.12 11.61
C GLN A 58 2.46 -2.55 12.10
N PHE A 59 3.03 -3.14 13.14
CA PHE A 59 4.33 -2.69 13.68
C PHE A 59 5.51 -3.08 12.79
N LEU A 60 5.33 -4.10 11.95
CA LEU A 60 6.35 -4.57 11.01
C LEU A 60 6.21 -3.91 9.63
N THR A 61 4.97 -3.67 9.19
CA THR A 61 4.63 -3.11 7.88
C THR A 61 4.45 -1.59 7.99
N MET A 62 5.53 -0.86 7.73
CA MET A 62 5.54 0.60 7.85
C MET A 62 5.03 1.31 6.58
N ARG A 63 5.17 0.67 5.41
CA ARG A 63 4.74 1.23 4.13
C ARG A 63 4.07 0.17 3.27
N LEU A 64 3.03 0.58 2.56
CA LEU A 64 2.33 -0.21 1.55
C LEU A 64 2.48 0.49 0.20
N ARG A 65 2.80 -0.29 -0.83
CA ARG A 65 2.88 0.19 -2.22
C ARG A 65 1.99 -0.65 -3.11
N VAL A 66 1.18 -0.02 -3.93
CA VAL A 66 0.38 -0.69 -4.95
C VAL A 66 1.29 -1.09 -6.10
N GLN A 67 1.42 -2.39 -6.33
CA GLN A 67 2.25 -2.94 -7.41
C GLN A 67 1.46 -3.05 -8.71
N GLU A 68 0.22 -3.53 -8.62
CA GLU A 68 -0.61 -3.80 -9.79
C GLU A 68 -2.08 -3.56 -9.49
N ILE A 69 -2.79 -3.03 -10.47
CA ILE A 69 -4.25 -2.97 -10.51
C ILE A 69 -4.69 -3.62 -11.81
N ARG A 70 -5.62 -4.58 -11.71
CA ARG A 70 -6.18 -5.29 -12.84
C ARG A 70 -7.69 -5.30 -12.76
N LYS A 71 -8.34 -4.74 -13.77
CA LYS A 71 -9.78 -4.92 -13.99
C LYS A 71 -10.03 -6.33 -14.54
N ILE A 72 -10.86 -7.09 -13.84
CA ILE A 72 -11.22 -8.47 -14.18
C ILE A 72 -12.50 -8.49 -15.03
N SER A 73 -13.46 -7.62 -14.73
CA SER A 73 -14.76 -7.58 -15.42
C SER A 73 -15.38 -6.18 -15.38
N ASN A 74 -16.17 -5.84 -16.41
CA ASN A 74 -16.97 -4.61 -16.50
C ASN A 74 -18.40 -4.78 -15.93
N ASN A 75 -18.62 -5.80 -15.09
CA ASN A 75 -19.92 -6.02 -14.45
C ASN A 75 -20.38 -4.75 -13.72
N PRO A 76 -21.62 -4.24 -13.91
CA PRO A 76 -22.10 -2.99 -13.28
C PRO A 76 -22.24 -3.05 -11.74
N ARG A 77 -21.69 -4.07 -11.09
CA ARG A 77 -21.68 -4.21 -9.63
C ARG A 77 -20.72 -3.20 -9.01
N GLN A 78 -21.15 -2.58 -7.90
CA GLN A 78 -20.26 -1.76 -7.08
C GLN A 78 -19.25 -2.64 -6.33
N CYS A 79 -17.99 -2.28 -6.47
CA CYS A 79 -16.84 -3.03 -5.98
C CYS A 79 -16.21 -2.41 -4.73
N GLY A 80 -16.27 -1.09 -4.64
CA GLY A 80 -15.70 -0.32 -3.56
C GLY A 80 -16.17 1.13 -3.60
N TYR A 81 -15.61 1.92 -2.69
CA TYR A 81 -15.89 3.34 -2.56
C TYR A 81 -14.61 4.08 -2.19
N ASP A 82 -14.31 5.15 -2.92
CA ASP A 82 -13.27 6.12 -2.59
C ASP A 82 -13.84 7.16 -1.61
N PRO A 83 -13.43 7.16 -0.33
CA PRO A 83 -13.97 8.09 0.67
C PRO A 83 -13.61 9.55 0.40
N GLY A 84 -12.64 9.84 -0.48
CA GLY A 84 -12.26 11.20 -0.85
C GLY A 84 -13.18 11.87 -1.87
N ARG A 85 -14.24 11.19 -2.33
CA ARG A 85 -15.17 11.69 -3.36
C ARG A 85 -16.61 11.39 -2.99
N GLU A 86 -17.50 12.37 -3.18
CA GLU A 86 -18.92 12.23 -2.84
C GLU A 86 -19.76 11.65 -3.98
N GLY A 87 -20.86 10.98 -3.62
CA GLY A 87 -21.86 10.47 -4.55
C GLY A 87 -21.35 9.37 -5.49
N ASP A 88 -21.89 9.32 -6.71
CA ASP A 88 -21.51 8.33 -7.71
C ASP A 88 -20.05 8.46 -8.18
N SER A 89 -19.42 9.62 -7.95
CA SER A 89 -18.02 9.86 -8.30
C SER A 89 -17.01 9.11 -7.41
N GLY A 90 -17.44 8.68 -6.23
CA GLY A 90 -16.66 7.83 -5.31
C GLY A 90 -16.87 6.33 -5.53
N LYS A 91 -17.92 5.93 -6.27
CA LYS A 91 -18.22 4.51 -6.51
C LYS A 91 -17.27 3.92 -7.55
N ILE A 92 -16.87 2.67 -7.33
CA ILE A 92 -16.01 1.88 -8.23
C ILE A 92 -16.84 0.70 -8.75
N TYR A 93 -16.86 0.47 -10.06
CA TYR A 93 -17.74 -0.52 -10.70
C TYR A 93 -16.98 -1.55 -11.53
N GLY A 94 -17.34 -2.82 -11.37
CA GLY A 94 -16.64 -3.93 -12.02
C GLY A 94 -16.06 -4.91 -11.01
N ASP A 95 -15.39 -5.93 -11.52
CA ASP A 95 -14.54 -6.78 -10.69
C ASP A 95 -13.09 -6.36 -10.87
N TYR A 96 -12.35 -6.32 -9.78
CA TYR A 96 -10.99 -5.81 -9.74
C TYR A 96 -10.10 -6.67 -8.84
N ARG A 97 -8.80 -6.64 -9.13
CA ARG A 97 -7.75 -7.17 -8.26
C ARG A 97 -6.64 -6.14 -8.13
N ALA A 98 -6.22 -5.90 -6.89
CA ALA A 98 -5.06 -5.11 -6.55
C ALA A 98 -4.01 -6.02 -5.89
N ILE A 99 -2.76 -5.81 -6.27
CA ILE A 99 -1.61 -6.42 -5.59
C ILE A 99 -0.86 -5.29 -4.89
N LEU A 100 -0.72 -5.41 -3.58
CA LEU A 100 0.00 -4.47 -2.74
C LEU A 100 1.19 -5.17 -2.12
N ARG A 101 2.28 -4.44 -1.92
CA ARG A 101 3.47 -4.94 -1.22
C ARG A 101 3.73 -4.13 0.02
N GLY A 102 3.86 -4.83 1.15
CA GLY A 102 4.27 -4.26 2.43
C GLY A 102 5.79 -4.24 2.58
N TYR A 103 6.30 -3.19 3.19
CA TYR A 103 7.72 -2.97 3.43
C TYR A 103 7.99 -2.65 4.89
N THR A 104 9.14 -3.11 5.40
CA THR A 104 9.68 -2.71 6.69
C THR A 104 10.12 -1.24 6.67
N PHE A 105 10.49 -0.75 7.85
CA PHE A 105 11.17 0.54 8.03
C PHE A 105 12.43 0.71 7.18
N PHE A 106 13.18 -0.38 6.94
CA PHE A 106 14.40 -0.39 6.12
C PHE A 106 14.10 -0.62 4.63
N GLY A 107 12.84 -0.59 4.23
CA GLY A 107 12.40 -0.85 2.87
C GLY A 107 12.59 -2.29 2.40
N ILE A 108 12.69 -3.23 3.33
CA ILE A 108 12.74 -4.65 3.00
C ILE A 108 11.31 -5.12 2.73
N PRO A 109 11.04 -5.78 1.59
CA PRO A 109 9.71 -6.31 1.32
C PRO A 109 9.35 -7.43 2.32
N LEU A 110 8.15 -7.37 2.89
CA LEU A 110 7.64 -8.36 3.84
C LEU A 110 6.58 -9.25 3.20
N TYR A 111 5.41 -8.67 2.92
CA TYR A 111 4.21 -9.39 2.52
C TYR A 111 3.66 -8.85 1.21
N THR A 112 2.95 -9.72 0.50
CA THR A 112 2.16 -9.33 -0.68
C THR A 112 0.69 -9.54 -0.35
N TYR A 113 -0.09 -8.47 -0.44
CA TYR A 113 -1.52 -8.48 -0.20
C TYR A 113 -2.23 -8.50 -1.55
N THR A 114 -3.21 -9.40 -1.67
CA THR A 114 -4.07 -9.45 -2.86
C THR A 114 -5.48 -9.05 -2.43
N ILE A 115 -5.90 -7.85 -2.80
CA ILE A 115 -7.27 -7.40 -2.58
C ILE A 115 -8.04 -7.70 -3.85
N SER A 116 -8.98 -8.62 -3.77
CA SER A 116 -9.83 -9.01 -4.89
C SER A 116 -11.27 -8.69 -4.57
N CYS A 117 -11.89 -7.98 -5.48
CA CYS A 117 -13.32 -7.76 -5.50
C CYS A 117 -13.86 -8.51 -6.71
N THR A 118 -14.42 -9.69 -6.43
CA THR A 118 -15.00 -10.57 -7.45
C THR A 118 -16.33 -11.11 -6.95
N ASN A 119 -17.17 -11.60 -7.86
CA ASN A 119 -18.37 -12.31 -7.49
C ASN A 119 -17.98 -13.69 -6.91
N SER A 120 -18.21 -13.91 -5.62
CA SER A 120 -17.91 -15.16 -4.91
C SER A 120 -18.72 -16.36 -5.39
N SER A 121 -19.69 -16.16 -6.29
CA SER A 121 -20.53 -17.23 -6.85
C SER A 121 -19.86 -18.13 -7.91
N ARG A 122 -18.58 -17.92 -8.24
CA ARG A 122 -17.82 -18.76 -9.19
C ARG A 122 -16.85 -19.77 -8.55
N TYR A 123 -16.89 -19.96 -7.24
CA TYR A 123 -16.07 -20.94 -6.52
C TYR A 123 -16.93 -21.90 -5.67
N ASN A 124 -18.02 -22.42 -6.23
CA ASN A 124 -18.72 -23.61 -5.73
C ASN A 124 -18.80 -24.64 -6.86
#